data_AF-A0A0N4W9K6-F1
#
_entry.id   AF-A0A0N4W9K6-F1
#
_cell.length_a   1.000
_cell.length_b   1.000
_cell.length_c   1.000
_cell.angle_alpha   90.00
_cell.angle_beta   90.00
_cell.angle_gamma   90.00
#
_symmetry.space_group_name_H-M   'P 1'
#
loop_
_entity.id
_entity.type
_entity.pdbx_description
1 polymer ?
#
loop_
_entity_poly.entity_id
_entity_poly.type
_entity_poly.pdbx_seq_one_letter_code
_entity_poly.pdbx_strand_id
1 'polypeptide(L)'
;MGLNREHFRASVFYNFRRGLTQQQCMDELSSTFGDEAPSTASVYRWYSEFTRGRSSLEDEFRGGRPKSVVVPETGDTVHKLILQERHVTYREIGTT
;
A
#
# COMPACT_ATOMS: atom_id res chain seq x y z
N MET A 1 -5.63 14.35 16.91
CA MET A 1 -4.99 13.38 15.99
C MET A 1 -5.82 12.11 16.03
N GLY A 2 -6.28 11.61 14.89
CA GLY A 2 -7.05 10.37 14.81
C GLY A 2 -6.14 9.13 14.79
N LEU A 3 -6.64 8.00 15.30
CA LEU A 3 -5.97 6.72 15.15
C LEU A 3 -5.95 6.33 13.67
N ASN A 4 -4.80 5.84 13.19
CA ASN A 4 -4.64 5.35 11.83
C ASN A 4 -4.19 3.88 11.88
N ARG A 5 -4.10 3.26 10.70
CA ARG A 5 -3.69 1.86 10.55
C ARG A 5 -2.27 1.57 11.06
N GLU A 6 -1.36 2.52 10.91
CA GLU A 6 0.03 2.40 11.37
C GLU A 6 0.11 2.37 12.90
N HIS A 7 -0.69 3.20 13.58
CA HIS A 7 -0.80 3.18 15.05
C HIS A 7 -1.24 1.80 15.54
N PHE A 8 -2.29 1.22 14.95
CA PHE A 8 -2.74 -0.12 15.33
C PHE A 8 -1.72 -1.21 15.02
N ARG A 9 -1.02 -1.11 13.87
CA ARG A 9 0.04 -2.07 13.52
C ARG A 9 1.22 -1.98 14.49
N ALA A 10 1.58 -0.78 14.93
CA ALA A 10 2.60 -0.56 15.96
C ALA A 10 2.16 -1.16 17.32
N SER A 11 0.89 -1.00 17.70
CA SER A 11 0.33 -1.64 18.90
C SER A 11 0.40 -3.18 18.82
N VAL A 12 0.06 -3.78 17.68
CA VAL A 12 0.21 -5.24 17.48
C VAL A 12 1.67 -5.67 17.57
N PHE A 13 2.60 -4.89 16.98
CA PHE A 13 4.03 -5.18 17.07
C PHE A 13 4.54 -5.12 18.52
N TYR A 14 4.11 -4.10 19.28
CA TYR A 14 4.43 -3.97 20.69
C TYR A 14 3.94 -5.19 21.50
N ASN A 15 2.71 -5.63 21.26
CA ASN A 15 2.13 -6.80 21.92
C ASN A 15 2.81 -8.11 21.52
N PHE A 16 3.19 -8.26 20.26
CA PHE A 16 4.03 -9.36 19.79
C PHE A 16 5.38 -9.39 20.51
N ARG A 17 6.05 -8.23 20.69
CA ARG A 17 7.31 -8.12 21.42
C ARG A 17 7.17 -8.42 22.93
N ARG A 18 5.99 -8.19 23.50
CA ARG A 18 5.64 -8.60 24.87
C ARG A 18 5.39 -10.11 25.02
N GLY A 19 5.30 -10.85 23.92
CA GLY A 19 4.98 -12.27 23.93
C GLY A 19 3.50 -12.59 24.14
N LEU A 20 2.61 -11.62 23.90
CA LEU A 20 1.17 -11.86 23.94
C LEU A 20 0.75 -12.72 22.75
N THR A 21 -0.21 -13.61 22.98
CA THR A 21 -0.84 -14.39 21.90
C THR A 21 -1.70 -13.49 20.99
N GLN A 22 -2.04 -14.00 19.81
CA GLN A 22 -2.95 -13.31 18.87
C GLN A 22 -4.30 -12.95 19.52
N GLN A 23 -4.87 -13.87 20.30
CA GLN A 23 -6.14 -13.67 20.99
C GLN A 23 -6.02 -12.55 22.04
N GLN A 24 -5.00 -12.60 22.90
CA GLN A 24 -4.76 -11.55 23.90
C GLN A 24 -4.51 -10.19 23.26
N CYS A 25 -3.81 -10.16 22.14
CA CYS A 25 -3.58 -8.92 21.40
C CYS A 25 -4.89 -8.34 20.85
N MET A 26 -5.80 -9.18 20.36
CA MET A 26 -7.13 -8.75 19.92
C MET A 26 -7.95 -8.23 21.11
N ASP A 27 -8.00 -8.99 22.21
CA ASP A 27 -8.78 -8.62 23.39
C ASP A 27 -8.31 -7.27 23.98
N GLU A 28 -6.99 -7.04 24.03
CA GLU A 28 -6.41 -5.76 24.48
C GLU A 28 -6.78 -4.60 23.53
N LEU A 29 -6.68 -4.80 22.22
CA LEU A 29 -7.04 -3.79 21.24
C LEU A 29 -8.54 -3.46 21.28
N SER A 30 -9.40 -4.47 21.33
CA SER A 30 -10.84 -4.28 21.44
C SER A 30 -11.24 -3.62 22.77
N SER A 31 -10.60 -3.99 23.88
CA SER A 31 -10.85 -3.37 25.19
C SER A 31 -10.38 -1.91 25.25
N THR A 32 -9.32 -1.54 24.51
CA THR A 32 -8.74 -0.20 24.57
C THR A 32 -9.39 0.76 23.58
N PHE A 33 -9.72 0.28 22.37
CA PHE A 33 -10.15 1.12 21.26
C PHE A 33 -11.62 0.91 20.86
N GLY A 34 -12.32 -0.09 21.42
CA GLY A 34 -13.74 -0.32 21.16
C GLY A 34 -14.03 -0.46 19.66
N ASP A 35 -14.94 0.38 19.16
CA ASP A 35 -15.36 0.37 17.75
C ASP A 35 -14.28 0.87 16.77
N GLU A 36 -13.28 1.60 17.27
CA GLU A 36 -12.14 2.04 16.44
C GLU A 36 -11.09 0.93 16.29
N ALA A 37 -11.23 -0.18 17.02
CA ALA A 37 -10.26 -1.28 16.98
C ALA A 37 -10.16 -1.91 15.58
N PRO A 38 -8.96 -2.34 15.18
CA PRO A 38 -8.79 -3.07 13.93
C PRO A 38 -9.54 -4.40 13.97
N SER A 39 -10.01 -4.84 12.80
CA SER A 39 -10.68 -6.14 12.70
C SER A 39 -9.76 -7.30 13.08
N THR A 40 -10.35 -8.38 13.62
CA THR A 40 -9.64 -9.63 13.96
C THR A 40 -8.73 -10.11 12.83
N ALA A 41 -9.23 -10.10 11.59
CA ALA A 41 -8.45 -10.52 10.42
C ALA A 41 -7.20 -9.65 10.20
N SER A 42 -7.27 -8.35 10.47
CA SER A 42 -6.13 -7.44 10.35
C SER A 42 -5.07 -7.72 11.40
N VAL A 43 -5.48 -7.91 12.66
CA VAL A 43 -4.58 -8.24 13.79
C VAL A 43 -3.85 -9.56 13.51
N TYR A 44 -4.59 -10.61 13.13
CA TYR A 44 -4.01 -11.92 12.85
C TYR A 44 -3.02 -11.88 11.69
N ARG A 45 -3.36 -11.15 10.62
CA ARG A 45 -2.46 -10.96 9.49
C ARG A 45 -1.16 -10.29 9.94
N TRP A 46 -1.22 -9.14 10.60
CA TRP A 46 0.00 -8.44 11.05
C TRP A 46 0.82 -9.27 12.02
N TYR A 47 0.17 -9.95 12.97
CA TYR A 47 0.86 -10.86 13.87
C TYR A 47 1.61 -11.96 13.11
N SER A 48 0.97 -12.57 12.10
CA SER A 48 1.63 -13.58 11.27
C SER A 48 2.83 -13.01 10.51
N GLU A 49 2.77 -11.76 10.06
CA GLU A 49 3.90 -11.09 9.42
C GLU A 49 5.07 -10.88 10.38
N PHE A 50 4.79 -10.50 11.62
CA PHE A 50 5.81 -10.37 12.66
C PHE A 50 6.44 -11.72 13.03
N THR A 51 5.64 -12.79 13.09
CA THR A 51 6.19 -14.16 13.28
C THR A 51 7.09 -14.61 12.14
N ARG A 52 6.85 -14.12 10.91
CA ARG A 52 7.68 -14.39 9.72
C ARG A 52 8.92 -13.51 9.64
N GLY A 53 9.16 -12.66 10.65
CA GLY A 53 10.33 -11.77 10.70
C GLY A 53 10.17 -10.45 9.94
N ARG A 54 8.99 -10.12 9.40
CA ARG A 54 8.74 -8.79 8.81
C ARG A 54 8.50 -7.79 9.93
N SER A 55 9.47 -6.93 10.21
CA SER A 55 9.38 -5.88 11.26
C SER A 55 8.89 -4.52 10.77
N SER A 56 8.52 -4.39 9.49
CA SER A 56 8.02 -3.12 8.97
C SER A 56 6.66 -2.77 9.57
N LEU A 57 6.56 -1.55 10.09
CA LEU A 57 5.32 -0.93 10.57
C LEU A 57 4.55 -0.23 9.45
N GLU A 58 5.21 0.06 8.34
CA GLU A 58 4.62 0.71 7.18
C GLU A 58 3.93 -0.32 6.27
N ASP A 59 2.90 0.10 5.53
CA ASP A 59 2.38 -0.73 4.43
C ASP A 59 3.48 -0.84 3.38
N GLU A 60 3.70 -2.06 2.85
CA GLU A 60 4.61 -2.21 1.70
C GLU A 60 4.15 -1.30 0.58
N PHE A 61 5.11 -0.70 -0.14
CA PHE A 61 4.81 0.13 -1.29
C PHE A 61 3.89 -0.66 -2.23
N ARG A 62 2.65 -0.21 -2.35
CA ARG A 62 1.72 -0.76 -3.33
C ARG A 62 2.14 -0.18 -4.66
N GLY A 63 3.01 -0.92 -5.35
CA GLY A 63 3.23 -0.70 -6.77
C GLY A 63 1.88 -0.71 -7.45
N GLY A 64 1.43 0.47 -7.91
CA GLY A 64 0.32 0.53 -8.84
C GLY A 64 0.67 -0.24 -10.10
N ARG A 65 -0.29 -0.35 -11.03
CA ARG A 65 0.03 -0.87 -12.37
C ARG A 65 1.25 -0.10 -12.90
N PRO A 66 2.38 -0.76 -13.21
CA PRO A 66 3.50 -0.08 -13.82
C PRO A 66 2.97 0.63 -15.07
N LYS A 67 3.21 1.93 -15.18
CA LYS A 67 2.93 2.68 -16.41
C LYS A 67 3.86 2.08 -17.46
N SER A 68 3.38 1.11 -18.21
CA SER A 68 4.12 0.57 -19.34
C SER A 68 4.29 1.71 -20.34
N VAL A 69 5.53 2.15 -20.53
CA VAL A 69 5.97 2.96 -21.67
C VAL A 69 5.41 4.39 -21.68
N VAL A 70 5.94 5.24 -20.80
CA VAL A 70 6.19 6.64 -21.17
C VAL A 70 7.66 6.90 -20.85
N VAL A 71 8.53 6.55 -21.78
CA VAL A 71 9.89 7.11 -21.81
C VAL A 71 9.70 8.60 -22.14
N PRO A 72 10.41 9.54 -21.48
CA PRO A 72 10.29 10.97 -21.82
C PRO A 72 10.44 11.23 -23.32
N GLU A 73 11.35 10.47 -23.96
CA GLU A 73 11.60 10.45 -25.39
C GLU A 73 10.35 10.12 -26.23
N THR A 74 9.56 9.12 -25.84
CA THR A 74 8.28 8.81 -26.50
C THR A 74 7.25 9.93 -26.32
N GLY A 75 7.19 10.56 -25.15
CA GLY A 75 6.28 11.69 -24.91
C GLY A 75 6.57 12.89 -25.81
N ASP A 76 7.85 13.25 -25.93
CA ASP A 76 8.30 14.36 -26.77
C ASP A 76 8.09 14.07 -28.27
N THR A 77 8.27 12.82 -28.68
CA THR A 77 8.07 12.39 -30.08
C THR A 77 6.60 12.46 -30.47
N VAL A 78 5.71 11.96 -29.61
CA VAL A 78 4.25 12.07 -29.80
C VAL A 78 3.81 13.54 -29.82
N HIS A 79 4.37 14.37 -28.93
CA HIS A 79 4.04 15.79 -28.88
C HIS A 79 4.45 16.53 -30.16
N LYS A 80 5.64 16.25 -30.70
CA LYS A 80 6.11 16.82 -31.98
C LYS A 80 5.25 16.38 -33.16
N LEU A 81 4.86 15.10 -33.21
CA LEU A 81 3.97 14.58 -34.26
C LEU A 81 2.62 15.30 -34.28
N ILE A 82 2.00 15.50 -33.10
CA ILE A 82 0.71 16.22 -32.98
C ILE A 82 0.84 17.70 -33.39
N LEU A 83 1.97 18.34 -33.07
CA LEU A 83 2.23 19.73 -33.45
C LEU A 83 2.46 19.90 -34.96
N GLN A 84 3.08 18.91 -35.61
CA GLN A 84 3.33 18.93 -37.05
C GLN A 84 2.08 18.57 -37.87
N GLU A 85 1.29 17.61 -37.38
CA GLU A 85 0.15 17.04 -38.10
C GLU A 85 -1.12 17.11 -37.21
N ARG A 86 -1.98 18.11 -37.44
CA ARG A 86 -3.20 18.34 -36.63
C ARG A 86 -4.22 17.20 -36.72
N HIS A 87 -4.13 16.34 -37.73
CA HIS A 87 -5.08 15.24 -37.97
C HIS A 87 -4.48 13.85 -37.71
N VAL A 88 -3.31 13.76 -37.07
CA VAL A 88 -2.71 12.47 -36.72
C VAL A 88 -3.65 11.64 -35.85
N THR A 89 -3.83 10.37 -36.22
CA THR A 89 -4.73 9.46 -35.52
C THR A 89 -3.98 8.63 -34.48
N TYR A 90 -4.69 8.17 -33.46
CA TYR A 90 -4.10 7.36 -32.39
C TYR A 90 -3.39 6.08 -32.89
N ARG A 91 -3.85 5.51 -34.02
CA ARG A 91 -3.23 4.32 -34.62
C ARG A 91 -1.86 4.63 -35.23
N GLU A 92 -1.71 5.80 -35.85
CA GLU A 92 -0.46 6.24 -36.44
C GLU A 92 0.58 6.57 -35.36
N ILE A 93 0.12 7.21 -34.27
CA ILE A 93 0.96 7.50 -33.09
C ILE A 93 1.50 6.20 -32.47
N GLY A 94 0.67 5.17 -32.32
CA GLY A 94 1.08 3.89 -31.73
C GLY A 94 1.97 3.01 -32.61
N THR A 95 2.20 3.42 -33.87
CA THR A 95 3.08 2.72 -34.82
C THR A 95 4.49 3.31 -34.86
N THR A 96 4.70 4.49 -34.25
CA THR A 96 5.99 5.19 -34.17
C THR A 96 6.78 4.72 -32.96
#